data_AF-A0A166IB48-F1
#
_entry.id   AF-A0A166IB48-F1
#
_cell.length_a   1.000
_cell.length_b   1.000
_cell.length_c   1.000
_cell.angle_alpha   90.00
_cell.angle_beta   90.00
_cell.angle_gamma   90.00
#
_symmetry.space_group_name_H-M   'P 1'
#
loop_
_entity.id
_entity.type
_entity.pdbx_description
1 polymer ?
#
loop_
_entity_poly.entity_id
_entity_poly.type
_entity_poly.pdbx_seq_one_letter_code
_entity_poly.pdbx_strand_id
1 'polypeptide(L)'
;MALPAGIPTLEHTASKNWTRPDNVWVSETLVGSVNNCDVMPENRPECTDHLPFKLELDTAPERVEQIERWDWRAVEWKAFEEFMADEIKILANRPIRDVEDFTREVSDLDNLLIRARDKFVPKVKISPYTRRWWSAELSEARKATAKLSRKAYDQASRGIISHPVHEEHRVMRNTYTQMIKTAKKEFFLEFLERVDAKSIWNLHKFVSAPASDGGRARIPTLKTALLDANANEDLQGHLRS
;
A
#
# COMPACT_ATOMS: atom_id res chain seq x y z
N MET A 1 5.02 27.18 7.28
CA MET A 1 3.85 26.57 6.61
C MET A 1 4.36 25.92 5.34
N ALA A 2 4.11 24.62 5.12
CA ALA A 2 4.67 23.89 3.99
C ALA A 2 3.80 23.96 2.74
N LEU A 3 2.47 23.90 2.91
CA LEU A 3 1.54 24.00 1.78
C LEU A 3 1.53 25.45 1.24
N PRO A 4 1.74 25.68 -0.08
CA PRO A 4 1.78 27.04 -0.64
C PRO A 4 0.47 27.82 -0.50
N ALA A 5 0.57 29.15 -0.51
CA ALA A 5 -0.57 30.05 -0.44
C ALA A 5 -1.43 30.00 -1.70
N GLY A 6 -2.74 30.23 -1.55
CA GLY A 6 -3.69 30.34 -2.67
C GLY A 6 -4.14 29.01 -3.30
N ILE A 7 -3.62 27.88 -2.83
CA ILE A 7 -3.96 26.55 -3.36
C ILE A 7 -5.23 26.01 -2.66
N PRO A 8 -6.32 25.70 -3.39
CA PRO A 8 -7.53 25.15 -2.77
C PRO A 8 -7.33 23.69 -2.35
N THR A 9 -7.88 23.33 -1.19
CA THR A 9 -7.82 21.96 -0.61
C THR A 9 -9.20 21.35 -0.44
N LEU A 10 -10.27 22.11 -0.69
CA LEU A 10 -11.65 21.64 -0.57
C LEU A 10 -12.49 22.19 -1.72
N GLU A 11 -13.39 21.36 -2.24
CA GLU A 11 -14.49 21.77 -3.11
C GLU A 11 -15.81 21.54 -2.38
N HIS A 12 -16.47 22.63 -1.98
CA HIS A 12 -17.68 22.57 -1.18
C HIS A 12 -18.82 21.86 -1.92
N THR A 13 -19.41 20.84 -1.30
CA THR A 13 -20.35 19.93 -1.96
C THR A 13 -21.58 20.64 -2.53
N ALA A 14 -22.13 21.63 -1.83
CA ALA A 14 -23.33 22.35 -2.27
C ALA A 14 -23.00 23.49 -3.26
N SER A 15 -22.17 24.45 -2.83
CA SER A 15 -21.91 25.67 -3.63
C SER A 15 -20.89 25.49 -4.73
N LYS A 16 -20.12 24.39 -4.74
CA LYS A 16 -18.99 24.15 -5.66
C LYS A 16 -17.87 25.17 -5.56
N ASN A 17 -17.84 25.94 -4.47
CA ASN A 17 -16.77 26.86 -4.19
C ASN A 17 -15.51 26.09 -3.79
N TRP A 18 -14.38 26.56 -4.27
CA TRP A 18 -13.06 26.06 -3.93
C TRP A 18 -12.49 26.88 -2.79
N THR A 19 -12.13 26.24 -1.69
CA THR A 19 -11.61 26.89 -0.49
C THR A 19 -10.38 26.16 0.05
N ARG A 20 -9.69 26.77 1.01
CA ARG A 20 -8.49 26.23 1.64
C ARG A 20 -8.63 26.19 3.17
N PRO A 21 -9.44 25.29 3.73
CA PRO A 21 -9.48 25.07 5.17
C PRO A 21 -8.26 24.30 5.68
N ASP A 22 -7.61 23.50 4.83
CA ASP A 22 -6.52 22.61 5.25
C ASP A 22 -5.16 23.29 5.14
N ASN A 23 -4.34 23.12 6.20
CA ASN A 23 -3.02 23.70 6.31
C ASN A 23 -2.01 22.63 6.76
N VAL A 24 -0.75 22.80 6.33
CA VAL A 24 0.36 21.92 6.72
C VAL A 24 1.40 22.77 7.46
N TRP A 25 1.48 22.58 8.77
CA TRP A 25 2.48 23.21 9.62
C TRP A 25 3.65 22.25 9.85
N VAL A 26 4.86 22.79 9.76
CA VAL A 26 6.11 22.05 9.93
C VAL A 26 6.93 22.82 10.96
N SER A 27 7.58 22.11 11.87
CA SER A 27 8.47 22.71 12.86
C SER A 27 9.68 23.36 12.18
N GLU A 28 10.27 24.35 12.84
CA GLU A 28 11.50 25.00 12.36
C GLU A 28 12.63 23.99 12.13
N THR A 29 12.71 22.96 12.97
CA THR A 29 13.70 21.88 12.86
C THR A 29 13.56 21.01 11.61
N LEU A 30 12.35 20.91 11.04
CA LEU A 30 12.07 20.04 9.89
C LEU A 30 11.87 20.82 8.59
N VAL A 31 11.84 22.16 8.64
CA VAL A 31 11.57 22.99 7.45
C VAL A 31 12.60 22.77 6.36
N GLY A 32 13.88 22.58 6.73
CA GLY A 32 14.97 22.31 5.79
C GLY A 32 14.90 20.92 5.14
N SER A 33 14.11 20.01 5.69
CA SER A 33 13.88 18.67 5.14
C SER A 33 12.63 18.60 4.26
N VAL A 34 11.89 19.69 4.05
CA VAL A 34 10.70 19.68 3.19
C VAL A 34 11.12 19.76 1.73
N ASN A 35 10.91 18.67 0.98
CA ASN A 35 11.17 18.63 -0.46
C ASN A 35 10.01 19.23 -1.25
N ASN A 36 8.78 18.86 -0.89
CA ASN A 36 7.58 19.30 -1.58
C ASN A 36 6.35 19.23 -0.67
N CYS A 37 5.38 20.12 -0.86
CA CYS A 37 4.06 20.00 -0.27
C CYS A 37 3.01 20.51 -1.26
N ASP A 38 2.17 19.59 -1.76
CA ASP A 38 1.19 19.93 -2.79
C ASP A 38 -0.13 19.15 -2.63
N VAL A 39 -1.18 19.62 -3.30
CA VAL A 39 -2.49 18.96 -3.34
C VAL A 39 -2.50 17.90 -4.44
N MET A 40 -3.14 16.76 -4.16
CA MET A 40 -3.27 15.64 -5.10
C MET A 40 -4.74 15.47 -5.53
N PRO A 41 -5.28 16.35 -6.39
CA PRO A 41 -6.69 16.29 -6.79
C PRO A 41 -7.07 14.95 -7.45
N GLU A 42 -6.15 14.31 -8.17
CA GLU A 42 -6.34 12.99 -8.78
C GLU A 42 -6.61 11.87 -7.77
N ASN A 43 -6.14 12.03 -6.54
CA ASN A 43 -6.24 11.02 -5.49
C ASN A 43 -7.42 11.27 -4.55
N ARG A 44 -8.29 12.23 -4.86
CA ARG A 44 -9.48 12.54 -4.07
C ARG A 44 -10.34 11.29 -3.88
N PRO A 45 -10.57 10.85 -2.62
CA PRO A 45 -11.47 9.74 -2.36
C PRO A 45 -12.90 10.00 -2.83
N GLU A 46 -13.65 8.92 -3.04
CA GLU A 46 -15.08 9.04 -3.28
C GLU A 46 -15.78 9.59 -2.03
N CYS A 47 -16.85 10.36 -2.21
CA CYS A 47 -17.69 10.90 -1.13
C CYS A 47 -17.04 11.90 -0.15
N THR A 48 -15.90 12.50 -0.46
CA THR A 48 -15.32 13.62 0.33
C THR A 48 -15.30 14.94 -0.45
N ASP A 49 -15.48 16.06 0.24
CA ASP A 49 -15.25 17.43 -0.27
C ASP A 49 -13.79 17.87 -0.20
N HIS A 50 -13.01 17.28 0.71
CA HIS A 50 -11.58 17.55 0.85
C HIS A 50 -10.74 16.85 -0.23
N LEU A 51 -9.64 17.51 -0.60
CA LEU A 51 -8.58 16.99 -1.42
C LEU A 51 -7.42 16.53 -0.53
N PRO A 52 -6.82 15.36 -0.83
CA PRO A 52 -5.60 14.96 -0.15
C PRO A 52 -4.45 15.89 -0.52
N PHE A 53 -3.52 16.08 0.40
CA PHE A 53 -2.23 16.70 0.14
C PHE A 53 -1.12 15.67 0.33
N LYS A 54 0.03 15.93 -0.29
CA LYS A 54 1.25 15.16 -0.18
C LYS A 54 2.33 16.05 0.40
N LEU A 55 2.91 15.64 1.52
CA LEU A 55 4.13 16.22 2.07
C LEU A 55 5.27 15.23 1.83
N GLU A 56 6.29 15.68 1.12
CA GLU A 56 7.51 14.92 0.89
C GLU A 56 8.61 15.50 1.77
N LEU A 57 9.18 14.65 2.64
CA LEU A 57 10.25 15.01 3.56
C LEU A 57 11.49 14.19 3.25
N ASP A 58 12.65 14.85 3.23
CA ASP A 58 13.95 14.21 3.21
C ASP A 58 14.32 13.72 4.61
N THR A 59 13.88 12.50 4.93
CA THR A 59 14.10 11.85 6.23
C THR A 59 14.40 10.37 6.02
N ALA A 60 15.15 9.78 6.96
CA ALA A 60 15.45 8.35 6.98
C ALA A 60 14.80 7.69 8.21
N PRO A 61 13.46 7.60 8.29
CA PRO A 61 12.82 6.93 9.41
C PRO A 61 13.18 5.45 9.38
N GLU A 62 13.39 4.87 10.57
CA GLU A 62 13.53 3.43 10.72
C GLU A 62 12.28 2.75 10.18
N ARG A 63 12.45 1.95 9.13
CA ARG A 63 11.35 1.25 8.48
C ARG A 63 11.18 -0.09 9.19
N VAL A 64 9.97 -0.35 9.66
CA VAL A 64 9.60 -1.70 10.11
C VAL A 64 9.79 -2.64 8.92
N GLU A 65 10.57 -3.70 9.11
CA GLU A 65 10.71 -4.75 8.11
C GLU A 65 9.32 -5.25 7.71
N GLN A 66 9.03 -5.18 6.41
CA GLN A 66 7.79 -5.76 5.92
C GLN A 66 7.95 -7.27 5.96
N ILE A 67 7.06 -7.93 6.69
CA ILE A 67 6.99 -9.40 6.70
C ILE A 67 6.65 -9.85 5.28
N GLU A 68 7.64 -10.42 4.61
CA GLU A 68 7.46 -11.01 3.31
C GLU A 68 6.54 -12.26 3.45
N ARG A 69 5.51 -12.38 2.60
CA ARG A 69 4.59 -13.53 2.61
C ARG A 69 4.50 -14.13 1.23
N TRP A 70 4.34 -15.44 1.14
CA TRP A 70 4.35 -16.19 -0.12
C TRP A 70 2.95 -16.52 -0.63
N ASP A 71 2.74 -16.36 -1.94
CA ASP A 71 1.48 -16.62 -2.59
C ASP A 71 1.44 -18.05 -3.12
N TRP A 72 1.17 -18.99 -2.21
CA TRP A 72 1.03 -20.41 -2.52
C TRP A 72 -0.10 -20.72 -3.50
N ARG A 73 -1.00 -19.77 -3.79
CA ARG A 73 -2.10 -19.97 -4.75
C ARG A 73 -1.67 -19.69 -6.18
N ALA A 74 -0.63 -18.88 -6.37
CA ALA A 74 -0.13 -18.47 -7.68
C ALA A 74 1.07 -19.31 -8.15
N VAL A 75 1.35 -20.42 -7.47
CA VAL A 75 2.44 -21.34 -7.80
C VAL A 75 2.13 -22.05 -9.11
N GLU A 76 3.10 -22.10 -10.01
CA GLU A 76 3.08 -23.00 -11.17
C GLU A 76 3.48 -24.40 -10.66
N TRP A 77 2.48 -25.16 -10.21
CA TRP A 77 2.70 -26.42 -9.48
C TRP A 77 3.46 -27.45 -10.30
N LYS A 78 3.27 -27.47 -11.62
CA LYS A 78 3.94 -28.44 -12.48
C LYS A 78 5.46 -28.25 -12.46
N ALA A 79 5.95 -27.04 -12.68
CA ALA A 79 7.38 -26.74 -12.63
C ALA A 79 7.97 -26.89 -11.21
N PHE A 80 7.18 -26.57 -10.17
CA PHE A 80 7.58 -26.80 -8.78
C PHE A 80 7.81 -28.29 -8.52
N GLU A 81 6.85 -29.14 -8.90
CA GLU A 81 6.91 -30.59 -8.70
C GLU A 81 8.04 -31.24 -9.52
N GLU A 82 8.21 -30.84 -10.78
CA GLU A 82 9.31 -31.32 -11.63
C GLU A 82 10.68 -31.00 -11.01
N PHE A 83 10.88 -29.76 -10.55
CA PHE A 83 12.13 -29.36 -9.87
C PHE A 83 12.38 -30.15 -8.59
N MET A 84 11.35 -30.31 -7.75
CA MET A 84 11.47 -31.07 -6.51
C MET A 84 11.80 -32.54 -6.79
N ALA A 85 11.15 -33.15 -7.80
CA ALA A 85 11.37 -34.54 -8.15
C ALA A 85 12.81 -34.80 -8.61
N ASP A 86 13.42 -33.87 -9.37
CA ASP A 86 14.78 -34.02 -9.85
C ASP A 86 15.83 -33.83 -8.74
N GLU A 87 15.65 -32.84 -7.87
CA GLU A 87 16.57 -32.59 -6.75
C GLU A 87 16.46 -33.67 -5.67
N ILE A 88 15.26 -34.21 -5.40
CA ILE A 88 15.07 -35.31 -4.44
C ILE A 88 15.79 -36.58 -4.89
N LYS A 89 15.85 -36.89 -6.19
CA LYS A 89 16.61 -38.05 -6.69
C LYS A 89 18.09 -37.98 -6.31
N ILE A 90 18.65 -36.77 -6.22
CA ILE A 90 20.05 -36.56 -5.84
C ILE A 90 20.25 -36.80 -4.34
N LEU A 91 19.29 -36.38 -3.51
CA LEU A 91 19.33 -36.55 -2.05
C LEU A 91 19.03 -37.99 -1.62
N ALA A 92 18.02 -38.62 -2.21
CA ALA A 92 17.52 -39.94 -1.82
C ALA A 92 18.54 -41.08 -1.99
N ASN A 93 19.59 -40.89 -2.78
CA ASN A 93 20.61 -41.90 -3.05
C ASN A 93 21.84 -41.80 -2.13
N ARG A 94 21.82 -40.93 -1.11
CA ARG A 94 22.95 -40.74 -0.19
C ARG A 94 22.80 -41.63 1.05
N PRO A 95 23.82 -42.44 1.41
CA PRO A 95 23.75 -43.27 2.60
C PRO A 95 23.89 -42.41 3.87
N ILE A 96 23.04 -42.67 4.86
CA ILE A 96 23.13 -42.07 6.20
C ILE A 96 23.78 -43.10 7.12
N ARG A 97 25.00 -42.84 7.57
CA ARG A 97 25.79 -43.79 8.37
C ARG A 97 25.91 -43.40 9.83
N ASP A 98 25.81 -42.11 10.11
CA ASP A 98 25.92 -41.55 11.44
C ASP A 98 24.99 -40.32 11.64
N VAL A 99 25.08 -39.72 12.82
CA VAL A 99 24.27 -38.56 13.21
C VAL A 99 24.63 -37.31 12.41
N GLU A 100 25.89 -37.20 11.97
CA GLU A 100 26.39 -36.06 11.21
C GLU A 100 25.85 -36.10 9.78
N ASP A 101 25.87 -37.29 9.17
CA ASP A 101 25.20 -37.56 7.91
C ASP A 101 23.70 -37.24 7.98
N PHE A 102 23.01 -37.69 9.04
CA PHE A 102 21.59 -37.43 9.21
C PHE A 102 21.29 -35.92 9.27
N THR A 103 22.07 -35.18 10.06
CA THR A 103 21.88 -33.73 10.24
C THR A 103 22.15 -32.98 8.93
N ARG A 104 23.16 -33.41 8.16
CA ARG A 104 23.45 -32.86 6.83
C ARG A 104 22.30 -33.10 5.86
N GLU A 105 21.76 -34.31 5.78
CA GLU A 105 20.65 -34.61 4.86
C GLU A 105 19.38 -33.84 5.22
N VAL A 106 19.08 -33.65 6.51
CA VAL A 106 17.96 -32.79 6.96
C VAL A 106 18.19 -31.34 6.55
N SER A 107 19.40 -30.82 6.76
CA SER A 107 19.73 -29.44 6.35
C SER A 107 19.65 -29.25 4.84
N ASP A 108 20.09 -30.24 4.05
CA ASP A 108 20.03 -30.20 2.60
C ASP A 108 18.58 -30.24 2.09
N LEU A 109 17.71 -31.02 2.74
CA LEU A 109 16.28 -31.03 2.44
C LEU A 109 15.60 -29.70 2.76
N ASP A 110 15.90 -29.10 3.91
CA ASP A 110 15.39 -27.76 4.26
C ASP A 110 15.86 -26.70 3.27
N ASN A 111 17.14 -26.74 2.89
CA ASN A 111 17.70 -25.85 1.88
C ASN A 111 17.05 -26.06 0.50
N LEU A 112 16.73 -27.30 0.12
CA LEU A 112 15.98 -27.59 -1.10
C LEU A 112 14.58 -26.97 -1.06
N LEU A 113 13.84 -27.13 0.05
CA LEU A 113 12.52 -26.54 0.20
C LEU A 113 12.56 -25.01 0.12
N ILE A 114 13.57 -24.38 0.73
CA ILE A 114 13.79 -22.93 0.64
C ILE A 114 14.08 -22.51 -0.81
N ARG A 115 14.98 -23.22 -1.52
CA ARG A 115 15.29 -22.93 -2.93
C ARG A 115 14.06 -23.09 -3.84
N ALA A 116 13.28 -24.15 -3.65
CA ALA A 116 12.06 -24.40 -4.42
C ALA A 116 11.03 -23.28 -4.19
N ARG A 117 10.81 -22.93 -2.92
CA ARG A 117 9.95 -21.83 -2.53
C ARG A 117 10.38 -20.51 -3.16
N ASP A 118 11.65 -20.14 -3.04
CA ASP A 118 12.14 -18.84 -3.53
C ASP A 118 12.17 -18.76 -5.06
N LYS A 119 12.29 -19.90 -5.75
CA LYS A 119 12.30 -19.98 -7.21
C LYS A 119 10.89 -19.97 -7.82
N PHE A 120 9.92 -20.62 -7.18
CA PHE A 120 8.62 -20.91 -7.81
C PHE A 120 7.42 -20.32 -7.09
N VAL A 121 7.55 -19.91 -5.83
CA VAL A 121 6.44 -19.33 -5.06
C VAL A 121 6.57 -17.82 -5.09
N PRO A 122 5.72 -17.11 -5.86
CA PRO A 122 5.83 -15.66 -5.94
C PRO A 122 5.54 -15.02 -4.59
N LYS A 123 6.21 -13.90 -4.32
CA LYS A 123 5.94 -13.10 -3.12
C LYS A 123 4.57 -12.43 -3.25
N VAL A 124 3.74 -12.52 -2.20
CA VAL A 124 2.49 -11.77 -2.10
C VAL A 124 2.85 -10.30 -2.15
N LYS A 125 2.38 -9.61 -3.19
CA LYS A 125 2.34 -8.15 -3.22
C LYS A 125 1.23 -7.69 -2.27
N ILE A 126 1.49 -7.72 -0.97
CA ILE A 126 0.56 -7.20 0.03
C ILE A 126 0.57 -5.68 -0.11
N SER A 127 -0.36 -5.18 -0.90
CA SER A 127 -0.70 -3.78 -0.89
C SER A 127 -1.94 -3.61 -0.02
N PRO A 128 -1.96 -2.67 0.93
CA PRO A 128 -3.19 -2.24 1.63
C PRO A 128 -4.30 -1.84 0.66
N TYR A 129 -3.94 -1.56 -0.60
CA TYR A 129 -4.82 -1.13 -1.66
C TYR A 129 -5.32 -2.30 -2.53
N THR A 130 -4.84 -3.54 -2.36
CA THR A 130 -5.35 -4.70 -3.10
C THR A 130 -6.70 -5.10 -2.52
N ARG A 131 -7.77 -4.88 -3.29
CA ARG A 131 -9.13 -5.20 -2.87
C ARG A 131 -9.68 -6.30 -3.77
N ARG A 132 -10.31 -7.32 -3.18
CA ARG A 132 -10.83 -8.48 -3.93
C ARG A 132 -11.97 -8.12 -4.88
N TRP A 133 -12.72 -7.06 -4.58
CA TRP A 133 -13.79 -6.53 -5.43
C TRP A 133 -13.28 -5.58 -6.54
N TRP A 134 -11.97 -5.36 -6.65
CA TRP A 134 -11.41 -4.42 -7.61
C TRP A 134 -11.23 -5.05 -8.99
N SER A 135 -11.77 -4.43 -10.04
CA SER A 135 -11.71 -4.91 -11.41
C SER A 135 -10.82 -4.05 -12.33
N ALA A 136 -10.53 -4.55 -13.53
CA ALA A 136 -9.85 -3.76 -14.56
C ALA A 136 -10.69 -2.53 -14.98
N GLU A 137 -12.01 -2.69 -15.09
CA GLU A 137 -12.94 -1.60 -15.40
C GLU A 137 -12.90 -0.48 -14.34
N LEU A 138 -12.88 -0.84 -13.05
CA LEU A 138 -12.69 0.13 -11.96
C LEU A 138 -11.34 0.84 -12.05
N SER A 139 -10.30 0.15 -12.51
CA SER A 139 -8.98 0.75 -12.71
C SER A 139 -9.00 1.80 -13.81
N GLU A 140 -9.68 1.54 -14.92
CA GLU A 140 -9.83 2.49 -16.03
C GLU A 140 -10.74 3.67 -15.64
N ALA A 141 -11.86 3.41 -14.97
CA ALA A 141 -12.74 4.46 -14.44
C ALA A 141 -12.01 5.36 -13.44
N ARG A 142 -11.16 4.80 -12.58
CA ARG A 142 -10.28 5.58 -11.68
C ARG A 142 -9.32 6.47 -12.46
N LYS A 143 -8.63 5.95 -13.49
CA LYS A 143 -7.70 6.73 -14.32
C LYS A 143 -8.42 7.88 -15.05
N ALA A 144 -9.60 7.60 -15.61
CA ALA A 144 -10.42 8.59 -16.29
C ALA A 144 -10.88 9.71 -15.32
N THR A 145 -11.38 9.33 -14.14
CA THR A 145 -11.77 10.27 -13.09
C THR A 145 -10.58 11.11 -12.63
N ALA A 146 -9.43 10.48 -12.37
CA ALA A 146 -8.19 11.16 -11.98
C ALA A 146 -7.69 12.18 -13.01
N LYS A 147 -7.84 11.87 -14.31
CA LYS A 147 -7.49 12.79 -15.40
C LYS A 147 -8.40 14.02 -15.41
N LEU A 148 -9.71 13.83 -15.27
CA LEU A 148 -10.67 14.94 -15.23
C LEU A 148 -10.53 15.75 -13.94
N SER A 149 -10.26 15.11 -12.80
CA SER A 149 -10.03 15.79 -11.53
C SER A 149 -8.85 16.77 -11.60
N ARG A 150 -7.72 16.36 -12.18
CA ARG A 150 -6.57 17.26 -12.39
C ARG A 150 -6.91 18.47 -13.26
N LYS A 151 -7.67 18.27 -14.33
CA LYS A 151 -8.09 19.37 -15.22
C LYS A 151 -9.08 20.31 -14.53
N ALA A 152 -10.08 19.76 -13.84
CA ALA A 152 -11.03 20.56 -13.06
C ALA A 152 -10.30 21.38 -12.00
N TYR A 153 -9.35 20.77 -11.30
CA TYR A 153 -8.52 21.45 -10.32
C TYR A 153 -7.69 22.59 -10.93
N ASP A 154 -7.01 22.36 -12.06
CA ASP A 154 -6.24 23.38 -12.78
C ASP A 154 -7.09 24.58 -13.23
N GLN A 155 -8.33 24.34 -13.69
CA GLN A 155 -9.25 25.43 -14.04
C GLN A 155 -9.73 26.18 -12.79
N ALA A 156 -10.06 25.45 -11.72
CA ALA A 156 -10.50 26.03 -10.46
C ALA A 156 -9.41 26.89 -9.78
N SER A 157 -8.16 26.44 -9.77
CA SER A 157 -7.04 27.18 -9.19
C SER A 157 -6.75 28.50 -9.93
N ARG A 158 -7.15 28.59 -11.20
CA ARG A 158 -7.13 29.81 -12.02
C ARG A 158 -8.38 30.69 -11.87
N GLY A 159 -9.33 30.29 -11.02
CA GLY A 159 -10.61 30.99 -10.81
C GLY A 159 -11.66 30.72 -11.89
N ILE A 160 -11.44 29.76 -12.80
CA ILE A 160 -12.33 29.46 -13.93
C ILE A 160 -13.33 28.37 -13.52
N ILE A 161 -14.41 28.78 -12.85
CA ILE A 161 -15.43 27.85 -12.32
C ILE A 161 -16.44 27.41 -13.39
N SER A 162 -16.62 28.19 -14.46
CA SER A 162 -17.60 27.90 -15.52
C SER A 162 -17.10 26.92 -16.59
N HIS A 163 -15.85 26.43 -16.51
CA HIS A 163 -15.30 25.52 -17.51
C HIS A 163 -16.10 24.19 -17.55
N PRO A 164 -16.46 23.65 -18.72
CA PRO A 164 -17.25 22.41 -18.84
C PRO A 164 -16.60 21.17 -18.21
N VAL A 165 -15.31 21.23 -17.89
CA VAL A 165 -14.56 20.09 -17.34
C VAL A 165 -14.98 19.78 -15.91
N HIS A 166 -15.52 20.78 -15.19
CA HIS A 166 -16.09 20.58 -13.87
C HIS A 166 -17.31 19.68 -13.94
N GLU A 167 -18.15 19.85 -14.97
CA GLU A 167 -19.30 18.99 -15.20
C GLU A 167 -18.88 17.60 -15.63
N GLU A 168 -17.96 17.50 -16.59
CA GLU A 168 -17.42 16.22 -17.06
C GLU A 168 -16.83 15.41 -15.90
N HIS A 169 -16.02 16.06 -15.05
CA HIS A 169 -15.46 15.46 -13.85
C HIS A 169 -16.56 14.98 -12.90
N ARG A 170 -17.60 15.80 -12.66
CA ARG A 170 -18.70 15.47 -11.75
C ARG A 170 -19.49 14.24 -12.24
N VAL A 171 -19.82 14.20 -13.52
CA VAL A 171 -20.52 13.06 -14.14
C VAL A 171 -19.66 11.81 -14.02
N MET A 172 -18.38 11.87 -14.40
CA MET A 172 -17.46 10.73 -14.31
C MET A 172 -17.29 10.24 -12.87
N ARG A 173 -17.11 11.15 -11.92
CA ARG A 173 -16.96 10.84 -10.49
C ARG A 173 -18.20 10.14 -9.95
N ASN A 174 -19.40 10.60 -10.31
CA ASN A 174 -20.65 9.98 -9.89
C ASN A 174 -20.78 8.56 -10.45
N THR A 175 -20.51 8.38 -11.74
CA THR A 175 -20.48 7.06 -12.38
C THR A 175 -19.50 6.13 -11.69
N TYR A 176 -18.25 6.56 -11.52
CA TYR A 176 -17.22 5.77 -10.84
C TYR A 176 -17.61 5.43 -9.39
N THR A 177 -18.22 6.38 -8.64
CA THR A 177 -18.73 6.12 -7.28
C THR A 177 -19.80 5.03 -7.28
N GLN A 178 -20.70 5.00 -8.27
CA GLN A 178 -21.69 3.93 -8.38
C GLN A 178 -21.06 2.59 -8.74
N MET A 179 -20.10 2.57 -9.66
CA MET A 179 -19.35 1.34 -9.98
C MET A 179 -18.68 0.75 -8.73
N ILE A 180 -18.07 1.59 -7.89
CA ILE A 180 -17.47 1.15 -6.61
C ILE A 180 -18.53 0.57 -5.65
N LYS A 181 -19.70 1.21 -5.54
CA LYS A 181 -20.79 0.72 -4.69
C LYS A 181 -21.31 -0.64 -5.18
N THR A 182 -21.52 -0.78 -6.48
CA THR A 182 -21.97 -2.03 -7.11
C THR A 182 -20.95 -3.14 -6.90
N ALA A 183 -19.68 -2.93 -7.24
CA ALA A 183 -18.64 -3.94 -7.10
C ALA A 183 -18.48 -4.42 -5.65
N LYS A 184 -18.52 -3.51 -4.67
CA LYS A 184 -18.50 -3.87 -3.24
C LYS A 184 -19.70 -4.73 -2.86
N LYS A 185 -20.90 -4.34 -3.30
CA LYS A 185 -22.15 -5.04 -2.99
C LYS A 185 -22.16 -6.44 -3.60
N GLU A 186 -21.89 -6.56 -4.90
CA GLU A 186 -21.89 -7.83 -5.63
C GLU A 186 -20.87 -8.80 -5.04
N PHE A 187 -19.64 -8.33 -4.80
CA PHE A 187 -18.62 -9.16 -4.17
C PHE A 187 -19.05 -9.64 -2.77
N PHE A 188 -19.68 -8.78 -1.97
CA PHE A 188 -20.15 -9.17 -0.65
C PHE A 188 -21.31 -10.17 -0.72
N LEU A 189 -22.23 -10.02 -1.67
CA LEU A 189 -23.32 -10.97 -1.89
C LEU A 189 -22.80 -12.34 -2.37
N GLU A 190 -21.89 -12.36 -3.35
CA GLU A 190 -21.23 -13.58 -3.83
C GLU A 190 -20.45 -14.26 -2.69
N PHE A 191 -19.79 -13.47 -1.85
CA PHE A 191 -19.14 -13.99 -0.65
C PHE A 191 -20.15 -14.67 0.29
N LEU A 192 -21.29 -14.04 0.57
CA LEU A 192 -22.35 -14.61 1.42
C LEU A 192 -22.91 -15.92 0.87
N GLU A 193 -23.15 -16.00 -0.45
CA GLU A 193 -23.66 -17.20 -1.12
C GLU A 193 -22.69 -18.39 -1.05
N ARG A 194 -21.39 -18.12 -0.94
CA ARG A 194 -20.33 -19.14 -0.86
C ARG A 194 -19.87 -19.46 0.55
N VAL A 195 -20.51 -18.89 1.58
CA VAL A 195 -20.12 -19.17 2.97
C VAL A 195 -20.40 -20.63 3.31
N ASP A 196 -19.36 -21.29 3.81
CA ASP A 196 -19.37 -22.68 4.27
C ASP A 196 -18.98 -22.75 5.76
N ALA A 197 -18.97 -23.97 6.32
CA ALA A 197 -18.60 -24.20 7.71
C ALA A 197 -17.20 -23.69 8.09
N LYS A 198 -16.28 -23.53 7.12
CA LYS A 198 -14.91 -23.01 7.36
C LYS A 198 -14.85 -21.49 7.33
N SER A 199 -15.68 -20.85 6.51
CA SER A 199 -15.70 -19.40 6.31
C SER A 199 -16.74 -18.66 7.15
N ILE A 200 -17.67 -19.38 7.79
CA ILE A 200 -18.69 -18.81 8.69
C ILE A 200 -18.09 -17.98 9.83
N TRP A 201 -16.95 -18.40 10.38
CA TRP A 201 -16.25 -17.65 11.45
C TRP A 201 -15.61 -16.36 10.94
N ASN A 202 -15.21 -16.30 9.66
CA ASN A 202 -14.76 -15.06 9.03
C ASN A 202 -15.95 -14.11 8.83
N LEU A 203 -17.12 -14.63 8.43
CA LEU A 203 -18.35 -13.83 8.33
C LEU A 203 -18.75 -13.26 9.69
N HIS A 204 -18.77 -14.09 10.74
CA HIS A 204 -19.04 -13.64 12.10
C HIS A 204 -18.09 -12.52 12.52
N LYS A 205 -16.79 -12.63 12.17
CA LYS A 205 -15.83 -11.56 12.43
C LYS A 205 -16.18 -10.26 11.71
N PHE A 206 -16.68 -10.30 10.47
CA PHE A 206 -17.08 -9.09 9.75
C PHE A 206 -18.34 -8.42 10.29
N VAL A 207 -19.27 -9.20 10.87
CA VAL A 207 -20.55 -8.71 11.40
C VAL A 207 -20.41 -8.25 12.85
N SER A 208 -19.67 -9.01 13.66
CA SER A 208 -19.59 -8.83 15.11
C SER A 208 -18.39 -8.01 15.56
N ALA A 209 -17.38 -7.78 14.70
CA ALA A 209 -16.27 -6.92 15.08
C ALA A 209 -16.74 -5.47 15.16
N PRO A 210 -16.39 -4.74 16.25
CA PRO A 210 -16.62 -3.31 16.30
C PRO A 210 -15.88 -2.64 15.13
N ALA A 211 -16.46 -1.57 14.59
CA ALA A 211 -15.82 -0.78 13.56
C ALA A 211 -14.44 -0.32 14.07
N SER A 212 -13.36 -0.86 13.50
CA SER A 212 -12.02 -0.36 13.76
C SER A 212 -11.65 0.66 12.69
N ASP A 213 -10.82 1.62 13.06
CA ASP A 213 -10.24 2.61 12.15
C ASP A 213 -9.34 2.00 11.06
N GLY A 214 -9.13 0.67 11.06
CA GLY A 214 -8.36 -0.09 10.08
C GLY A 214 -6.88 0.31 10.00
N GLY A 215 -6.44 1.22 10.87
CA GLY A 215 -5.12 1.82 10.82
C GLY A 215 -4.13 1.02 11.63
N ARG A 216 -3.14 0.40 10.98
CA ARG A 216 -1.85 0.14 11.64
C ARG A 216 -1.06 1.45 11.71
N ALA A 217 -1.54 2.42 12.49
CA ALA A 217 -0.85 3.69 12.67
C ALA A 217 0.34 3.50 13.64
N ARG A 218 1.44 2.91 13.15
CA ARG A 218 2.76 3.20 13.69
C ARG A 218 3.44 4.12 12.69
N ILE A 219 3.14 5.41 12.77
CA ILE A 219 3.95 6.43 12.11
C ILE A 219 5.21 6.55 12.97
N PRO A 220 6.39 6.16 12.46
CA PRO A 220 7.63 6.26 13.22
C PRO A 220 7.97 7.73 13.50
N THR A 221 8.62 8.00 14.62
CA THR A 221 9.15 9.33 14.94
C THR A 221 10.18 9.72 13.87
N LEU A 222 9.96 10.84 13.19
CA LEU A 222 10.88 11.36 12.18
C LEU A 222 12.15 11.87 12.86
N LYS A 223 13.31 11.50 12.30
CA LYS A 223 14.64 11.97 12.72
C LYS A 223 15.25 12.83 11.60
N THR A 224 16.07 13.80 11.97
CA THR A 224 16.83 14.62 11.01
C THR A 224 18.05 13.84 10.52
N ALA A 225 18.35 13.90 9.21
CA ALA A 225 19.50 13.21 8.62
C ALA A 225 20.86 13.69 9.15
N LEU A 226 20.92 14.89 9.74
CA LEU A 226 22.16 15.52 10.22
C LEU A 226 22.66 15.00 11.58
N LEU A 227 21.89 14.17 12.30
CA LEU A 227 22.32 13.61 13.59
C LEU A 227 23.03 12.26 13.46
N ASP A 228 22.83 11.53 12.36
CA ASP A 228 23.39 10.19 12.20
C ASP A 228 24.85 10.20 11.70
N ALA A 229 25.35 11.34 11.21
CA ALA A 229 26.76 11.50 10.84
C ALA A 229 27.69 11.64 12.05
N ASN A 230 27.19 12.16 13.19
CA ASN A 230 28.01 12.42 14.38
C ASN A 230 27.95 11.32 15.43
N ALA A 231 27.09 10.31 15.27
CA ALA A 231 26.99 9.19 16.22
C ALA A 231 28.06 8.10 16.00
N ASN A 232 28.87 8.19 14.94
CA ASN A 232 29.90 7.20 14.58
C ASN A 232 31.34 7.61 14.93
N GLU A 233 31.57 8.81 15.48
CA GLU A 233 32.92 9.24 15.90
C GLU A 233 33.21 9.07 17.41
N ASP A 234 32.18 8.90 18.25
CA ASP A 234 32.37 8.82 19.72
C ASP A 234 32.75 7.42 20.26
N LEU A 235 32.97 6.43 19.41
CA LEU A 235 33.37 5.07 19.82
C LEU A 235 34.84 4.70 19.55
N GLN A 236 35.68 5.64 19.06
CA GLN A 236 37.12 5.40 18.86
C GLN A 236 38.06 6.17 19.81
N GLY A 237 37.52 6.86 20.83
CA GLY A 237 38.30 7.72 21.73
C GLY A 237 38.75 7.13 23.07
N HIS A 238 38.56 5.83 23.35
CA HIS A 238 38.86 5.26 24.69
C HIS A 238 39.78 4.02 24.68
N LEU A 239 40.76 4.02 23.79
CA LEU A 239 41.91 3.11 23.84
C LEU A 239 43.18 3.85 23.41
N ARG A 240 43.72 4.72 24.28
CA ARG A 240 45.15 5.14 24.37
C ARG A 240 45.34 6.24 25.41
N SER A 241 45.61 5.84 26.65
CA SER A 241 46.68 6.34 27.54
C SER A 241 46.48 5.76 28.93
#